data_AF-A0A9D3PAN7-F1
#
_entry.id   AF-A0A9D3PAN7-F1
#
_cell.length_a   1.000
_cell.length_b   1.000
_cell.length_c   1.000
_cell.angle_alpha   90.00
_cell.angle_beta   90.00
_cell.angle_gamma   90.00
#
_symmetry.space_group_name_H-M   'P 1'
#
loop_
_entity.id
_entity.type
_entity.pdbx_description
1 polymer ?
#
loop_
_entity_poly.entity_id
_entity_poly.type
_entity_poly.pdbx_seq_one_letter_code
_entity_poly.pdbx_strand_id
1 'polypeptide(L)'
;MGKSQRVCYPLEGTEEQWWNRNNSNFYWSVCCSIGQRFIVMRLLCTKMADRLTQLQDAVNSLADQFCNAIGVLQQCAPPASFSNIQTAINKDQPSNPTEEYAQLFAALIARTAKDVDVLIDSLPSEESTAALQAASLRQLEEENHEAAARLEEVVYRGDLLLEKIQSALADIAQSQLRTRSGAPSQAALPDS
;
A
#
# COMPACT_ATOMS: atom_id res chain seq x y z
N MET A 1 22.64 -55.29 -5.58
CA MET A 1 23.77 -54.40 -5.96
C MET A 1 23.18 -53.26 -6.77
N GLY A 2 23.34 -51.96 -6.49
CA GLY A 2 24.16 -51.26 -5.52
C GLY A 2 23.48 -49.98 -5.03
N LYS A 3 23.97 -49.47 -3.91
CA LYS A 3 23.51 -48.25 -3.21
C LYS A 3 24.01 -47.03 -4.00
N SER A 4 23.15 -46.07 -4.32
CA SER A 4 23.59 -44.77 -4.84
C SER A 4 23.74 -43.79 -3.67
N GLN A 5 24.99 -43.47 -3.35
CA GLN A 5 25.42 -42.59 -2.28
C GLN A 5 25.19 -41.12 -2.65
N ARG A 6 24.54 -40.36 -1.75
CA ARG A 6 24.60 -38.89 -1.74
C ARG A 6 26.00 -38.48 -1.27
N VAL A 7 26.75 -37.83 -2.14
CA VAL A 7 28.00 -37.17 -1.78
C VAL A 7 27.67 -35.69 -1.53
N CYS A 8 27.84 -35.23 -0.30
CA CYS A 8 27.82 -33.80 0.05
C CYS A 8 29.27 -33.30 0.03
N TYR A 9 29.56 -32.25 -0.75
CA TYR A 9 30.79 -31.46 -0.60
C TYR A 9 30.43 -30.09 -0.01
N PRO A 10 31.27 -29.53 0.88
CA PRO A 10 31.07 -28.20 1.46
C PRO A 10 31.71 -27.16 0.54
N LEU A 11 31.03 -26.03 0.31
CA LEU A 11 31.64 -24.85 -0.32
C LEU A 11 31.23 -23.60 0.45
N GLU A 12 32.16 -23.15 1.30
CA GLU A 12 32.29 -21.77 1.75
C GLU A 12 32.49 -20.86 0.51
N GLY A 13 31.79 -19.73 0.45
CA GLY A 13 31.98 -18.75 -0.64
C GLY A 13 30.92 -17.67 -0.69
N THR A 14 31.38 -16.42 -0.59
CA THR A 14 30.71 -15.10 -0.55
C THR A 14 29.52 -14.86 -1.51
N GLU A 15 28.56 -14.07 -1.01
CA GLU A 15 27.17 -13.84 -1.43
C GLU A 15 26.91 -13.20 -2.81
N GLU A 16 27.92 -12.88 -3.62
CA GLU A 16 27.73 -11.99 -4.80
C GLU A 16 27.77 -12.67 -6.19
N GLN A 17 27.82 -14.00 -6.30
CA GLN A 17 27.94 -14.67 -7.62
C GLN A 17 26.71 -15.45 -8.13
N TRP A 18 25.56 -15.36 -7.47
CA TRP A 18 24.39 -16.17 -7.86
C TRP A 18 23.55 -15.62 -9.02
N TRP A 19 23.80 -14.39 -9.51
CA TRP A 19 22.96 -13.78 -10.54
C TRP A 19 23.34 -14.08 -12.00
N ASN A 20 24.33 -14.94 -12.26
CA ASN A 20 24.78 -15.12 -13.65
C ASN A 20 25.25 -16.54 -14.00
N ARG A 21 24.30 -17.49 -14.07
CA ARG A 21 24.46 -18.67 -14.95
C ARG A 21 23.13 -19.38 -15.22
N ASN A 22 22.77 -19.49 -16.51
CA ASN A 22 21.67 -20.28 -17.07
C ASN A 22 21.45 -21.64 -16.37
N ASN A 23 20.44 -21.75 -15.49
CA ASN A 23 19.67 -22.98 -15.26
C ASN A 23 18.39 -22.75 -14.42
N SER A 24 17.32 -22.23 -15.04
CA SER A 24 16.06 -21.85 -14.37
C SER A 24 15.17 -23.00 -13.85
N ASN A 25 15.58 -24.27 -13.99
CA ASN A 25 14.67 -25.41 -13.74
C ASN A 25 14.79 -26.08 -12.37
N PHE A 26 15.73 -25.67 -11.50
CA PHE A 26 15.94 -26.36 -10.21
C PHE A 26 15.44 -25.59 -8.97
N TYR A 27 15.19 -24.27 -9.08
CA TYR A 27 14.72 -23.47 -7.94
C TYR A 27 13.20 -23.55 -7.72
N TRP A 28 12.42 -23.85 -8.75
CA TRP A 28 10.95 -23.90 -8.63
C TRP A 28 10.41 -25.15 -7.94
N SER A 29 11.14 -26.27 -7.96
CA SER A 29 10.67 -27.51 -7.33
C SER A 29 10.84 -27.55 -5.81
N VAL A 30 11.67 -26.67 -5.21
CA VAL A 30 11.94 -26.70 -3.76
C VAL A 30 11.03 -25.75 -2.98
N CYS A 31 10.44 -24.72 -3.62
CA CYS A 31 9.51 -23.81 -2.94
C CYS A 31 8.15 -24.42 -2.59
N CYS A 32 7.78 -25.57 -3.17
CA CYS A 32 6.49 -26.21 -2.90
C CYS A 32 6.41 -26.91 -1.51
N SER A 33 7.51 -26.97 -0.73
CA SER A 33 7.52 -27.56 0.62
C SER A 33 7.98 -26.63 1.75
N ILE A 34 8.18 -25.33 1.50
CA ILE A 34 8.56 -24.34 2.53
C ILE A 34 7.41 -23.32 2.72
N GLY A 35 6.20 -23.83 2.89
CA GLY A 35 5.09 -23.04 3.42
C GLY A 35 5.28 -22.85 4.93
N GLN A 36 5.98 -21.78 5.36
CA GLN A 36 5.67 -21.02 6.59
C GLN A 36 6.68 -19.93 7.02
N ARG A 37 7.84 -19.72 6.37
CA ARG A 37 8.89 -18.82 6.93
C ARG A 37 9.19 -17.53 6.17
N PHE A 38 8.34 -17.08 5.25
CA PHE A 38 8.53 -15.80 4.53
C PHE A 38 7.58 -14.67 4.96
N ILE A 39 6.85 -14.83 6.07
CA ILE A 39 5.91 -13.80 6.55
C ILE A 39 6.63 -12.71 7.38
N VAL A 40 7.84 -12.95 7.90
CA VAL A 40 8.43 -12.08 8.94
C VAL A 40 9.21 -10.88 8.40
N MET A 41 9.56 -10.81 7.11
CA MET A 41 10.24 -9.62 6.55
C MET A 41 9.27 -8.52 6.07
N ARG A 42 7.99 -8.61 6.44
CA ARG A 42 6.90 -7.77 5.88
C ARG A 42 6.51 -6.54 6.73
N LEU A 43 7.28 -6.17 7.77
CA LEU A 43 6.83 -5.17 8.76
C LEU A 43 7.59 -3.82 8.82
N LEU A 44 8.60 -3.54 7.99
CA LEU A 44 9.45 -2.34 8.18
C LEU A 44 9.37 -1.24 7.11
N CYS A 45 8.51 -1.33 6.08
CA CYS A 45 8.45 -0.29 5.02
C CYS A 45 7.03 0.26 4.80
N THR A 46 6.38 0.82 5.84
CA THR A 46 4.96 1.20 5.78
C THR A 46 4.63 2.66 5.47
N LYS A 47 5.58 3.55 5.10
CA LYS A 47 5.22 4.99 4.95
C LYS A 47 5.68 5.76 3.71
N MET A 48 6.29 5.14 2.70
CA MET A 48 6.61 5.88 1.45
C MET A 48 6.27 5.15 0.13
N ALA A 49 5.77 3.92 0.16
CA ALA A 49 5.81 2.99 -0.98
C ALA A 49 4.43 2.44 -1.43
N ASP A 50 3.33 3.15 -1.23
CA ASP A 50 1.96 2.61 -1.43
C ASP A 50 1.76 1.92 -2.81
N ARG A 51 2.22 2.54 -3.90
CA ARG A 51 2.15 1.93 -5.24
C ARG A 51 3.16 0.81 -5.49
N LEU A 52 4.37 0.92 -4.94
CA LEU A 52 5.39 -0.12 -5.07
C LEU A 52 5.03 -1.38 -4.26
N THR A 53 4.42 -1.20 -3.09
CA THR A 53 3.89 -2.29 -2.26
C THR A 53 2.68 -2.93 -2.94
N GLN A 54 1.76 -2.14 -3.51
CA GLN A 54 0.66 -2.66 -4.32
C GLN A 54 1.13 -3.46 -5.54
N LEU A 55 2.19 -2.98 -6.21
CA LEU A 55 2.80 -3.69 -7.33
C LEU A 55 3.37 -5.04 -6.89
N GLN A 56 4.08 -5.08 -5.77
CA GLN A 56 4.59 -6.33 -5.20
C GLN A 56 3.45 -7.32 -4.87
N ASP A 57 2.37 -6.83 -4.26
CA ASP A 57 1.22 -7.67 -3.92
C ASP A 57 0.48 -8.18 -5.18
N ALA A 58 0.34 -7.35 -6.22
CA ALA A 58 -0.27 -7.72 -7.49
C ALA A 58 0.55 -8.77 -8.26
N VAL A 59 1.88 -8.62 -8.29
CA VAL A 59 2.79 -9.59 -8.90
C VAL A 59 2.79 -10.92 -8.14
N ASN A 60 2.76 -10.88 -6.80
CA ASN A 60 2.65 -12.09 -5.99
C ASN A 60 1.32 -12.81 -6.24
N SER A 61 0.22 -12.07 -6.30
CA SER A 61 -1.11 -12.61 -6.63
C SER A 61 -1.14 -13.23 -8.04
N LEU A 62 -0.47 -12.60 -9.02
CA LEU A 62 -0.35 -13.15 -10.37
C LEU A 62 0.39 -14.50 -10.38
N ALA A 63 1.48 -14.60 -9.62
CA ALA A 63 2.22 -15.85 -9.48
C ALA A 63 1.36 -16.96 -8.85
N ASP A 64 0.61 -16.63 -7.79
CA ASP A 64 -0.32 -17.58 -7.15
C ASP A 64 -1.41 -18.06 -8.13
N GLN A 65 -1.95 -17.17 -8.98
CA GLN A 65 -2.92 -17.53 -10.01
C GLN A 65 -2.34 -18.50 -11.04
N PHE A 66 -1.10 -18.29 -11.50
CA PHE A 66 -0.43 -19.24 -12.40
C PHE A 66 -0.24 -20.62 -11.75
N CYS A 67 0.23 -20.67 -10.50
CA CYS A 67 0.41 -21.94 -9.79
C CYS A 67 -0.92 -22.69 -9.61
N ASN A 68 -1.98 -21.98 -9.21
CA ASN A 68 -3.32 -22.56 -9.03
C ASN A 68 -3.90 -23.04 -10.37
N ALA A 69 -3.77 -22.25 -11.44
CA ALA A 69 -4.23 -22.60 -12.77
C ALA A 69 -3.55 -23.87 -13.28
N ILE A 70 -2.22 -23.94 -13.18
CA ILE A 70 -1.44 -25.12 -13.60
C ILE A 70 -1.86 -26.36 -12.80
N GLY A 71 -2.01 -26.23 -11.48
CA GLY A 71 -2.42 -27.35 -10.62
C GLY A 71 -3.79 -27.93 -11.00
N VAL A 72 -4.79 -27.07 -11.18
CA VAL A 72 -6.15 -27.50 -11.56
C VAL A 72 -6.18 -28.07 -12.97
N LEU A 73 -5.52 -27.42 -13.94
CA LEU A 73 -5.51 -27.90 -15.32
C LEU A 73 -4.80 -29.24 -15.48
N GLN A 74 -3.72 -29.49 -14.72
CA GLN A 74 -3.05 -30.80 -14.69
C GLN A 74 -3.91 -31.89 -14.06
N GLN A 75 -4.65 -31.56 -12.99
CA GLN A 75 -5.56 -32.52 -12.35
C GLN A 75 -6.73 -32.92 -13.26
N CYS A 76 -7.23 -31.98 -14.06
CA CYS A 76 -8.32 -32.19 -15.00
C CYS A 76 -7.85 -32.58 -16.42
N ALA A 77 -6.54 -32.77 -16.63
CA ALA A 77 -6.01 -33.13 -17.94
C ALA A 77 -6.39 -34.57 -18.28
N PRO A 78 -7.01 -34.84 -19.44
CA PRO A 78 -7.25 -36.20 -19.87
C PRO A 78 -5.91 -36.91 -20.11
N PRO A 79 -5.82 -38.23 -19.83
CA PRO A 79 -4.63 -39.00 -20.15
C PRO A 79 -4.37 -38.94 -21.65
N ALA A 80 -3.13 -38.65 -22.05
CA ALA A 80 -2.76 -38.59 -23.45
C ALA A 80 -3.03 -39.94 -24.12
N SER A 81 -3.82 -39.93 -25.21
CA SER A 81 -4.06 -41.14 -26.00
C SER A 81 -2.97 -41.27 -27.06
N PHE A 82 -2.22 -42.38 -27.00
CA PHE A 82 -1.28 -42.73 -28.05
C PHE A 82 -2.03 -43.54 -29.12
N SER A 83 -1.94 -43.12 -30.38
CA SER A 83 -2.67 -43.70 -31.52
C SER A 83 -2.43 -45.22 -31.75
N ASN A 84 -1.37 -45.79 -31.15
CA ASN A 84 -1.00 -47.20 -31.32
C ASN A 84 -1.62 -48.17 -30.29
N ILE A 85 -2.32 -47.68 -29.25
CA ILE A 85 -2.95 -48.52 -28.21
C ILE A 85 -4.40 -48.09 -28.07
N GLN A 86 -5.20 -48.28 -29.11
CA GLN A 86 -6.63 -47.99 -29.06
C GLN A 86 -7.38 -49.25 -28.59
N THR A 87 -7.25 -49.59 -27.30
CA THR A 87 -8.18 -50.53 -26.67
C THR A 87 -9.26 -49.71 -25.98
N ALA A 88 -10.40 -49.56 -26.65
CA ALA A 88 -11.77 -49.57 -26.13
C ALA A 88 -12.03 -49.22 -24.64
N ILE A 89 -11.49 -48.13 -24.10
CA ILE A 89 -11.91 -47.60 -22.80
C ILE A 89 -12.21 -46.11 -22.97
N ASN A 90 -13.47 -45.74 -22.69
CA ASN A 90 -14.03 -44.39 -22.63
C ASN A 90 -14.53 -43.77 -23.94
N LYS A 91 -15.70 -44.22 -24.41
CA LYS A 91 -16.54 -43.47 -25.37
C LYS A 91 -17.58 -42.56 -24.68
N ASP A 92 -17.57 -42.50 -23.35
CA ASP A 92 -18.52 -41.72 -22.54
C ASP A 92 -17.73 -40.93 -21.50
N GLN A 93 -16.97 -39.92 -21.95
CA GLN A 93 -16.43 -38.92 -21.04
C GLN A 93 -17.31 -37.66 -21.17
N PRO A 94 -17.95 -37.20 -20.08
CA PRO A 94 -18.72 -35.95 -20.11
C PRO A 94 -17.79 -34.80 -20.53
N SER A 95 -18.37 -33.77 -21.15
CA SER A 95 -17.70 -32.52 -21.52
C SER A 95 -16.74 -32.09 -20.41
N ASN A 96 -15.42 -32.22 -20.65
CA ASN A 96 -14.42 -31.96 -19.63
C ASN A 96 -14.50 -30.46 -19.25
N PRO A 97 -14.73 -30.11 -17.98
CA PRO A 97 -14.79 -28.71 -17.54
C PRO A 97 -13.43 -28.00 -17.64
N THR A 98 -12.39 -28.68 -18.11
CA THR A 98 -11.03 -28.16 -18.34
C THR A 98 -11.02 -26.91 -19.22
N GLU A 99 -11.88 -26.83 -20.23
CA GLU A 99 -11.94 -25.66 -21.11
C GLU A 99 -12.54 -24.43 -20.40
N GLU A 100 -13.55 -24.65 -19.55
CA GLU A 100 -14.16 -23.60 -18.72
C GLU A 100 -13.17 -23.09 -17.65
N TYR A 101 -12.43 -24.01 -16.99
CA TYR A 101 -11.38 -23.63 -16.06
C TYR A 101 -10.23 -22.88 -16.74
N ALA A 102 -9.81 -23.31 -17.94
CA ALA A 102 -8.78 -22.64 -18.71
C ALA A 102 -9.20 -21.20 -19.06
N GLN A 103 -10.44 -21.00 -19.49
CA GLN A 103 -10.98 -19.67 -19.79
C GLN A 103 -11.08 -18.79 -18.53
N LEU A 104 -11.52 -19.35 -17.40
CA LEU A 104 -11.59 -18.63 -16.12
C LEU A 104 -10.21 -18.17 -15.66
N PHE A 105 -9.20 -19.05 -15.66
CA PHE A 105 -7.84 -18.70 -15.26
C PHE A 105 -7.20 -17.72 -16.24
N ALA A 106 -7.42 -17.89 -17.56
CA ALA A 106 -6.94 -16.95 -18.56
C ALA A 106 -7.50 -15.53 -18.32
N ALA A 107 -8.79 -15.41 -18.00
CA ALA A 107 -9.42 -14.13 -17.69
C ALA A 107 -8.84 -13.49 -16.41
N LEU A 108 -8.65 -14.28 -15.35
CA LEU A 108 -8.06 -13.80 -14.10
C LEU A 108 -6.62 -13.32 -14.29
N ILE A 109 -5.78 -14.13 -14.93
CA ILE A 109 -4.37 -13.82 -15.21
C ILE A 109 -4.27 -12.59 -16.10
N ALA A 110 -5.06 -12.50 -17.18
CA ALA A 110 -5.02 -11.36 -18.09
C ALA A 110 -5.44 -10.06 -17.39
N ARG A 111 -6.46 -10.12 -16.53
CA ARG A 111 -6.90 -8.98 -15.73
C ARG A 111 -5.82 -8.54 -14.74
N THR A 112 -5.28 -9.46 -13.95
CA THR A 112 -4.24 -9.13 -12.96
C THR A 112 -2.95 -8.65 -13.61
N ALA A 113 -2.56 -9.21 -14.77
CA ALA A 113 -1.45 -8.68 -15.56
C ALA A 113 -1.72 -7.25 -16.04
N LYS A 114 -2.96 -6.94 -16.46
CA LYS A 114 -3.32 -5.58 -16.84
C LYS A 114 -3.31 -4.61 -15.65
N ASP A 115 -3.75 -5.07 -14.48
CA ASP A 115 -3.67 -4.28 -13.24
C ASP A 115 -2.21 -3.98 -12.87
N VAL A 116 -1.29 -4.93 -13.09
CA VAL A 116 0.17 -4.74 -12.93
C VAL A 116 0.68 -3.66 -13.90
N ASP A 117 0.31 -3.70 -15.18
CA ASP A 117 0.71 -2.67 -16.15
C ASP A 117 0.25 -1.27 -15.73
N VAL A 118 -1.02 -1.14 -15.29
CA VAL A 118 -1.56 0.15 -14.82
C VAL A 118 -0.83 0.62 -13.56
N LEU A 119 -0.45 -0.30 -12.67
CA LEU A 119 0.35 0.05 -11.49
C LEU A 119 1.73 0.58 -11.89
N ILE A 120 2.40 -0.06 -12.86
CA ILE A 120 3.68 0.39 -13.40
C ILE A 120 3.56 1.78 -14.03
N ASP A 121 2.55 2.01 -14.86
CA ASP A 121 2.31 3.30 -15.52
C ASP A 121 1.97 4.41 -14.51
N SER A 122 1.43 4.04 -13.34
CA SER A 122 1.09 4.96 -12.26
C SER A 122 2.26 5.27 -11.31
N LEU A 123 3.41 4.62 -11.50
CA LEU A 123 4.58 4.90 -10.68
C LEU A 123 5.09 6.33 -10.96
N PRO A 124 5.58 7.04 -9.93
CA PRO A 124 6.22 8.33 -10.15
C PRO A 124 7.42 8.16 -11.08
N SER A 125 7.55 9.05 -12.07
CA SER A 125 8.59 8.99 -13.10
C SER A 125 10.00 9.11 -12.51
N GLU A 126 10.94 8.32 -13.06
CA GLU A 126 12.36 8.28 -12.67
C GLU A 126 13.14 9.57 -13.03
N GLU A 127 12.54 10.51 -13.77
CA GLU A 127 13.17 11.78 -14.21
C GLU A 127 13.48 12.73 -13.04
N SER A 128 12.97 12.43 -11.86
CA SER A 128 13.39 13.11 -10.66
C SER A 128 14.79 12.65 -10.23
N THR A 129 15.81 13.12 -10.95
CA THR A 129 17.18 13.11 -10.43
C THR A 129 17.17 13.63 -9.00
N ALA A 130 17.94 13.00 -8.10
CA ALA A 130 17.97 13.37 -6.68
C ALA A 130 18.19 14.88 -6.46
N ALA A 131 18.89 15.54 -7.40
CA ALA A 131 19.08 16.98 -7.43
C ALA A 131 17.78 17.78 -7.67
N LEU A 132 16.94 17.40 -8.63
CA LEU A 132 15.65 18.05 -8.89
C LEU A 132 14.66 17.79 -7.74
N GLN A 133 14.68 16.58 -7.19
CA GLN A 133 13.91 16.19 -6.01
C GLN A 133 14.28 17.06 -4.81
N ALA A 134 15.57 17.22 -4.54
CA ALA A 134 16.07 18.08 -3.46
C ALA A 134 15.76 19.56 -3.69
N ALA A 135 15.82 20.04 -4.94
CA ALA A 135 15.45 21.42 -5.27
C ALA A 135 13.95 21.68 -5.06
N SER A 136 13.09 20.76 -5.52
CA SER A 136 11.65 20.83 -5.30
C SER A 136 11.30 20.76 -3.81
N LEU A 137 12.00 19.92 -3.05
CA LEU A 137 11.77 19.80 -1.60
C LEU A 137 12.17 21.09 -0.86
N ARG A 138 13.30 21.71 -1.22
CA ARG A 138 13.68 23.03 -0.67
C ARG A 138 12.66 24.12 -1.01
N GLN A 139 12.14 24.12 -2.24
CA GLN A 139 11.10 25.07 -2.62
C GLN A 139 9.83 24.88 -1.76
N LEU A 140 9.40 23.63 -1.57
CA LEU A 140 8.25 23.33 -0.71
C LEU A 140 8.49 23.71 0.76
N GLU A 141 9.70 23.52 1.27
CA GLU A 141 10.08 23.97 2.62
C GLU A 141 9.99 25.49 2.75
N GLU A 142 10.46 26.25 1.76
CA GLU A 142 10.38 27.71 1.74
C GLU A 142 8.91 28.19 1.66
N GLU A 143 8.12 27.62 0.75
CA GLU A 143 6.69 27.93 0.62
C GLU A 143 5.92 27.63 1.91
N ASN A 144 6.27 26.53 2.60
CA ASN A 144 5.71 26.18 3.89
C ASN A 144 6.12 27.19 4.97
N HIS A 145 7.39 27.61 4.99
CA HIS A 145 7.87 28.61 5.93
C HIS A 145 7.17 29.97 5.74
N GLU A 146 7.02 30.41 4.49
CA GLU A 146 6.31 31.65 4.16
C GLU A 146 4.82 31.56 4.54
N ALA A 147 4.17 30.42 4.26
CA ALA A 147 2.78 30.19 4.66
C ALA A 147 2.62 30.18 6.19
N ALA A 148 3.55 29.59 6.94
CA ALA A 148 3.56 29.59 8.40
C ALA A 148 3.74 31.00 8.97
N ALA A 149 4.66 31.80 8.42
CA ALA A 149 4.86 33.19 8.83
C ALA A 149 3.60 34.05 8.57
N ARG A 150 2.94 33.87 7.42
CA ARG A 150 1.66 34.52 7.12
C ARG A 150 0.57 34.12 8.11
N LEU A 151 0.52 32.84 8.48
CA LEU A 151 -0.43 32.35 9.49
C LEU A 151 -0.16 32.98 10.85
N GLU A 152 1.10 33.06 11.28
CA GLU A 152 1.49 33.69 12.55
C GLU A 152 1.09 35.17 12.60
N GLU A 153 1.30 35.92 11.51
CA GLU A 153 0.88 37.32 11.41
C GLU A 153 -0.65 37.47 11.56
N VAL A 154 -1.41 36.61 10.89
CA VAL A 154 -2.88 36.63 10.95
C VAL A 154 -3.38 36.27 12.35
N VAL A 155 -2.79 35.25 12.99
CA VAL A 155 -3.12 34.86 14.37
C VAL A 155 -2.81 36.00 15.33
N TYR A 156 -1.63 36.62 15.24
CA TYR A 156 -1.24 37.75 16.08
C TYR A 156 -2.22 38.93 15.96
N ARG A 157 -2.60 39.28 14.72
CA ARG A 157 -3.62 40.33 14.48
C ARG A 157 -4.98 39.94 15.05
N GLY A 158 -5.35 38.67 14.94
CA GLY A 158 -6.57 38.11 15.52
C GLY A 158 -6.61 38.26 17.04
N ASP A 159 -5.52 37.89 17.72
CA ASP A 159 -5.40 37.99 19.18
C ASP A 159 -5.49 39.44 19.68
N LEU A 160 -4.81 40.37 19.00
CA LEU A 160 -4.87 41.79 19.35
C LEU A 160 -6.29 42.36 19.20
N LEU A 161 -7.02 41.93 18.16
CA LEU A 161 -8.40 42.34 17.97
C LEU A 161 -9.30 41.74 19.07
N LEU A 162 -9.08 40.48 19.42
CA LEU A 162 -9.82 39.80 20.48
C LEU A 162 -9.62 40.51 21.83
N GLU A 163 -8.39 40.91 22.17
CA GLU A 163 -8.08 41.65 23.39
C GLU A 163 -8.81 42.99 23.45
N LYS A 164 -8.85 43.74 22.34
CA LYS A 164 -9.60 45.00 22.25
C LYS A 164 -11.10 44.80 22.46
N ILE A 165 -11.67 43.75 21.88
CA ILE A 165 -13.09 43.40 22.06
C ILE A 165 -13.36 43.05 23.53
N GLN A 166 -12.49 42.24 24.15
CA GLN A 166 -12.62 41.88 25.56
C GLN A 166 -12.53 43.10 26.48
N SER A 167 -11.60 44.03 26.22
CA SER A 167 -11.50 45.29 26.96
C SER A 167 -12.77 46.13 26.83
N ALA A 168 -13.26 46.33 25.61
CA ALA A 168 -14.48 47.10 25.37
C ALA A 168 -15.70 46.47 26.06
N LEU A 169 -15.82 45.14 26.04
CA LEU A 169 -16.87 44.42 26.76
C LEU A 169 -16.75 44.59 28.28
N ALA A 170 -15.53 44.56 28.83
CA ALA A 170 -15.29 44.80 30.25
C ALA A 170 -15.67 46.24 30.65
N ASP A 171 -15.32 47.23 29.84
CA ASP A 171 -15.67 48.64 30.08
C ASP A 171 -17.18 48.86 30.06
N ILE A 172 -17.89 48.24 29.10
CA ILE A 172 -19.35 48.26 29.04
C ILE A 172 -19.93 47.64 30.31
N ALA A 173 -19.46 46.45 30.71
CA ALA A 173 -19.94 45.78 31.91
C ALA A 173 -19.72 46.62 33.18
N GLN A 174 -18.56 47.25 33.33
CA GLN A 174 -18.27 48.13 34.47
C GLN A 174 -19.11 49.40 34.47
N SER A 175 -19.32 50.01 33.29
CA SER A 175 -20.17 51.19 33.14
C SER A 175 -21.62 50.91 33.58
N GLN A 176 -22.17 49.75 33.17
CA GLN A 176 -23.51 49.31 33.58
C GLN A 176 -23.63 49.04 35.09
N LEU A 177 -22.59 48.49 35.72
CA LEU A 177 -22.56 48.30 37.18
C LEU A 177 -22.53 49.65 37.91
N ARG A 178 -21.72 50.61 37.43
CA ARG A 178 -21.60 51.95 38.01
C ARG A 178 -22.91 52.73 37.94
N THR A 179 -23.57 52.76 36.78
CA THR A 179 -24.86 53.44 36.62
C THR A 179 -25.95 52.83 37.51
N ARG A 180 -25.96 51.50 37.69
CA ARG A 180 -26.89 50.82 38.61
C ARG A 180 -26.59 51.09 40.09
N SER A 181 -25.32 51.25 40.47
CA SER A 181 -24.92 51.57 41.85
C SER A 181 -25.08 53.06 42.22
N GLY A 182 -25.24 53.94 41.24
CA GLY A 182 -25.31 55.40 41.41
C GLY A 182 -26.71 56.00 41.57
N ALA A 183 -27.78 55.20 41.64
CA ALA A 183 -29.13 55.71 41.93
C ALA A 183 -29.30 55.92 43.46
N PRO A 184 -29.40 57.16 43.97
CA PRO A 184 -29.62 57.41 45.39
C PRO A 184 -31.09 57.17 45.74
N SER A 185 -31.29 56.46 46.84
CA SER A 185 -32.52 56.48 47.63
C SER A 185 -32.91 57.93 47.96
N GLN A 186 -33.93 58.46 47.32
CA GLN A 186 -34.66 59.62 47.86
C GLN A 186 -36.11 59.59 47.40
N ALA A 187 -36.96 58.99 48.23
CA ALA A 187 -38.39 59.26 48.25
C ALA A 187 -38.83 59.41 49.71
N ALA A 188 -39.31 60.62 50.00
CA ALA A 188 -40.20 61.03 51.09
C ALA A 188 -39.62 61.08 52.53
N LEU A 189 -39.40 62.32 52.98
CA LEU A 189 -39.33 62.78 54.36
C LEU A 189 -40.63 62.46 55.15
N PRO A 190 -40.57 62.19 56.46
CA PRO A 190 -41.74 62.12 57.33
C PRO A 190 -42.13 63.51 57.89
N ASP A 191 -43.41 63.58 58.23
CA ASP A 191 -44.21 64.70 58.73
C ASP A 191 -43.72 65.43 60.00
N SER A 192 -44.19 66.69 60.08
CA SER A 192 -44.45 67.57 61.24
C SER A 192 -43.29 68.29 61.93
#